data_AF-A0A820HIK5-F1
#
_entry.id   AF-A0A820HIK5-F1
#
_cell.length_a   1.000
_cell.length_b   1.000
_cell.length_c   1.000
_cell.angle_alpha   90.00
_cell.angle_beta   90.00
_cell.angle_gamma   90.00
#
_symmetry.space_group_name_H-M   'P 1'
#
loop_
_entity.id
_entity.type
_entity.pdbx_description
1 polymer ?
#
loop_
_entity_poly.entity_id
_entity_poly.type
_entity_poly.pdbx_seq_one_letter_code
_entity_poly.pdbx_strand_id
1 'polypeptide(L)'
;WISLSHFDEFTQEKKNEFKIIAKLLTEYILTKLIPNRIKDNDELINFIQLFLPTSTNVEEVQINNFDQWFIEIPRSYSFLNVPNNIIKCLLQKVFILVCIEEINALFHITFKLEGYTYPPQTYAMGMYPSAAFVNHSCSPNLARFPVQEDRENLHVGDVVYFATRSLNKGDEVCYSYLERDYELYQTEDIHPDEIMKSQEKRKQRLKEEFFFNCDCVRCFNESNGKIDLSYMNLIKELKCKKFECKGWFIPSSEKQMICEACRTSRLVI
;
A
#
# COMPACT_ATOMS: atom_id res chain seq x y z
N TRP A 1 5.79 -7.88 3.87
CA TRP A 1 5.95 -6.88 4.93
C TRP A 1 7.24 -6.15 4.66
N ILE A 2 7.15 -4.90 4.22
CA ILE A 2 8.36 -4.06 4.19
C ILE A 2 8.67 -3.77 5.66
N SER A 3 9.82 -4.28 6.09
CA SER A 3 10.31 -4.10 7.45
C SER A 3 10.69 -2.64 7.69
N LEU A 4 10.45 -2.14 8.90
CA LEU A 4 10.99 -0.86 9.37
C LEU A 4 12.52 -0.83 9.42
N SER A 5 13.20 -1.90 9.00
CA SER A 5 14.65 -1.93 8.79
C SER A 5 15.17 -0.83 7.87
N HIS A 6 14.34 -0.30 6.96
CA HIS A 6 14.72 0.79 6.03
C HIS A 6 14.29 2.17 6.53
N PHE A 7 13.81 2.29 7.77
CA PHE A 7 13.32 3.55 8.32
C PHE A 7 14.39 4.66 8.34
N ASP A 8 15.66 4.28 8.50
CA ASP A 8 16.76 5.23 8.42
C ASP A 8 16.89 5.87 7.03
N GLU A 9 16.38 5.23 5.98
CA GLU A 9 16.37 5.75 4.61
C GLU A 9 15.29 6.82 4.37
N PHE A 10 14.34 7.00 5.29
CA PHE A 10 13.30 8.02 5.11
C PHE A 10 13.92 9.43 5.19
N THR A 11 13.39 10.35 4.38
CA THR A 11 13.80 11.75 4.44
C THR A 11 13.45 12.33 5.81
N GLN A 12 14.21 13.33 6.26
CA GLN A 12 13.94 13.99 7.55
C GLN A 12 12.53 14.61 7.58
N GLU A 13 12.05 15.11 6.44
CA GLU A 13 10.70 15.64 6.27
C GLU A 13 9.64 14.55 6.51
N LYS A 14 9.75 13.39 5.86
CA LYS A 14 8.79 12.28 6.03
C LYS A 14 8.82 11.74 7.47
N LYS A 15 10.01 11.63 8.06
CA LYS A 15 10.18 11.30 9.49
C LYS A 15 9.45 12.31 10.40
N ASN A 16 9.51 13.60 10.09
CA ASN A 16 8.83 14.64 10.87
C ASN A 16 7.30 14.57 10.69
N GLU A 17 6.81 14.32 9.49
CA GLU A 17 5.39 14.09 9.21
C GLU A 17 4.83 12.96 10.08
N PHE A 18 5.50 11.80 10.07
CA PHE A 18 5.09 10.64 10.88
C PHE A 18 5.09 10.94 12.38
N LYS A 19 6.05 11.74 12.86
CA LYS A 19 6.07 12.18 14.26
C LYS A 19 4.86 13.02 14.61
N ILE A 20 4.47 13.96 13.74
CA ILE A 20 3.31 14.83 13.96
C ILE A 20 2.03 14.00 13.99
N ILE A 21 1.83 13.12 13.00
CA ILE A 21 0.66 12.24 12.93
C ILE A 21 0.58 11.35 14.18
N ALA A 22 1.70 10.73 14.57
CA ALA A 22 1.73 9.87 15.75
C ALA A 22 1.41 10.62 17.04
N LYS A 23 1.89 11.86 17.21
CA LYS A 23 1.55 12.72 18.36
C LYS A 23 0.05 13.04 18.40
N LEU A 24 -0.53 13.44 17.27
CA LEU A 24 -1.95 13.77 17.16
C LEU A 24 -2.84 12.55 17.46
N LEU A 25 -2.52 11.39 16.89
CA LEU A 25 -3.26 10.16 17.14
C LEU A 25 -3.13 9.69 18.60
N THR A 26 -1.93 9.81 19.19
CA THR A 26 -1.71 9.51 20.61
C THR A 26 -2.56 10.41 21.50
N GLU A 27 -2.59 11.71 21.21
CA GLU A 27 -3.45 12.65 21.92
C GLU A 27 -4.93 12.33 21.76
N TYR A 28 -5.36 11.99 20.55
CA TYR A 28 -6.74 11.58 20.31
C TYR A 28 -7.13 10.32 21.10
N ILE A 29 -6.28 9.29 21.10
CA ILE A 29 -6.52 8.05 21.85
C ILE A 29 -6.67 8.35 23.34
N LEU A 30 -5.74 9.12 23.90
CA LEU A 30 -5.73 9.48 25.32
C LEU A 30 -6.92 10.36 25.73
N THR A 31 -7.31 11.33 24.89
CA THR A 31 -8.30 12.36 25.25
C THR A 31 -9.71 12.06 24.78
N LYS A 32 -9.91 11.13 23.83
CA LYS A 32 -11.22 10.84 23.23
C LYS A 32 -11.63 9.37 23.33
N LEU A 33 -10.69 8.42 23.20
CA LEU A 33 -11.04 6.99 23.24
C LEU A 33 -11.00 6.40 24.65
N ILE A 34 -10.03 6.81 25.46
CA ILE A 34 -9.82 6.35 26.84
C ILE A 34 -10.76 6.95 27.90
N PRO A 35 -11.19 8.23 27.88
CA PRO A 35 -11.58 8.96 29.10
C PRO A 35 -12.76 8.45 29.94
N ASN A 36 -13.52 7.43 29.50
CA ASN A 36 -14.72 6.99 30.22
C ASN A 36 -14.78 5.48 30.53
N ARG A 37 -13.74 4.70 30.21
CA ARG A 37 -13.80 3.23 30.34
C ARG A 37 -12.68 2.61 31.15
N ILE A 38 -11.66 3.38 31.50
CA ILE A 38 -10.44 2.89 32.12
C ILE A 38 -10.36 3.42 33.54
N LYS A 39 -10.40 2.52 34.52
CA LYS A 39 -10.50 2.83 35.95
C LYS A 39 -9.13 2.96 36.62
N ASP A 40 -8.12 2.33 36.06
CA ASP A 40 -6.76 2.31 36.60
C ASP A 40 -5.70 2.13 35.50
N ASN A 41 -4.43 2.14 35.92
CA ASN A 41 -3.29 1.99 35.02
C ASN A 41 -3.20 0.59 34.38
N ASP A 42 -3.73 -0.45 35.04
CA ASP A 42 -3.65 -1.83 34.52
C ASP A 42 -4.65 -2.02 33.37
N GLU A 43 -5.88 -1.51 33.51
CA GLU A 43 -6.85 -1.43 32.42
C GLU A 43 -6.32 -0.59 31.25
N LEU A 44 -5.57 0.49 31.51
CA LEU A 44 -4.92 1.30 30.48
C LEU A 44 -3.86 0.51 29.73
N ILE A 45 -2.99 -0.20 30.45
CA ILE A 45 -1.95 -1.05 29.88
C ILE A 45 -2.58 -2.13 29.02
N ASN A 46 -3.61 -2.82 29.53
CA ASN A 46 -4.34 -3.85 28.80
C ASN A 46 -5.00 -3.29 27.53
N PHE A 47 -5.61 -2.10 27.60
CA PHE A 47 -6.18 -1.43 26.44
C PHE A 47 -5.12 -1.09 25.39
N ILE A 48 -3.98 -0.54 25.80
CA ILE A 48 -2.85 -0.25 24.90
C ILE A 48 -2.32 -1.54 24.27
N GLN A 49 -2.30 -2.64 25.01
CA GLN A 49 -1.92 -3.96 24.49
C GLN A 49 -2.90 -4.48 23.42
N LEU A 50 -4.18 -4.08 23.42
CA LEU A 50 -5.13 -4.46 22.37
C LEU A 50 -4.82 -3.82 21.01
N PHE A 51 -4.11 -2.69 20.98
CA PHE A 51 -3.64 -2.09 19.71
C PHE A 51 -2.43 -2.84 19.14
N LEU A 52 -1.98 -3.92 19.79
CA LEU A 52 -0.79 -4.67 19.41
C LEU A 52 -1.13 -6.07 18.91
N PRO A 53 -0.43 -6.56 17.88
CA PRO A 53 -0.38 -7.98 17.60
C PRO A 53 0.18 -8.70 18.83
N THR A 54 -0.56 -9.67 19.37
CA THR A 54 -0.17 -10.48 20.54
C THR A 54 1.02 -11.41 20.25
N SER A 55 1.46 -11.52 19.00
CA SER A 55 2.37 -12.56 18.51
C SER A 55 3.70 -12.08 17.96
N THR A 56 3.95 -10.77 17.84
CA THR A 56 5.26 -10.29 17.44
C THR A 56 6.04 -9.85 18.66
N ASN A 57 7.27 -10.35 18.80
CA ASN A 57 8.30 -9.78 19.66
C ASN A 57 8.48 -8.30 19.27
N VAL A 58 7.65 -7.39 19.79
CA VAL A 58 7.85 -5.95 19.57
C VAL A 58 9.15 -5.49 20.24
N GLU A 59 9.76 -6.34 21.07
CA GLU A 59 11.15 -6.20 21.52
C GLU A 59 12.18 -6.21 20.37
N GLU A 60 11.88 -6.79 19.20
CA GLU A 60 12.82 -6.85 18.07
C GLU A 60 12.78 -5.63 17.14
N VAL A 61 11.66 -4.90 17.08
CA VAL A 61 11.61 -3.63 16.32
C VAL A 61 11.96 -2.48 17.25
N GLN A 62 13.16 -2.51 17.81
CA GLN A 62 13.74 -1.31 18.39
C GLN A 62 14.05 -0.36 17.24
N ILE A 63 13.23 0.69 17.11
CA ILE A 63 13.66 1.87 16.35
C ILE A 63 14.81 2.46 17.15
N ASN A 64 16.04 2.17 16.70
CA ASN A 64 17.24 2.76 17.26
C ASN A 64 17.02 4.28 17.36
N ASN A 65 17.31 4.85 18.53
CA ASN A 65 17.14 6.28 18.80
C ASN A 65 15.70 6.81 18.92
N PHE A 66 14.67 5.97 19.11
CA PHE A 66 13.30 6.47 19.38
C PHE A 66 13.26 7.54 20.48
N ASP A 67 14.06 7.35 21.54
CA ASP A 67 14.18 8.28 22.66
C ASP A 67 14.76 9.64 22.26
N GLN A 68 15.65 9.67 21.27
CA GLN A 68 16.19 10.92 20.72
C GLN A 68 15.18 11.61 19.79
N TRP A 69 14.19 10.88 19.29
CA TRP A 69 13.22 11.39 18.34
C TRP A 69 12.02 12.06 19.01
N PHE A 70 11.72 11.65 20.24
CA PHE A 70 10.59 12.12 21.04
C PHE A 70 11.06 12.68 22.39
N ILE A 71 12.10 13.52 22.36
CA ILE A 71 12.69 14.18 23.53
C ILE A 71 11.63 14.96 24.33
N GLU A 72 10.63 15.51 23.64
CA GLU A 72 9.56 16.28 24.26
C GLU A 72 8.25 15.52 24.15
N ILE A 73 7.86 14.86 25.24
CA ILE A 73 6.47 14.49 25.50
C ILE A 73 5.69 15.82 25.56
N PRO A 74 4.68 16.03 24.68
CA PRO A 74 3.82 17.20 24.74
C PRO A 74 3.37 17.50 26.17
N ARG A 75 3.63 18.73 26.66
CA ARG A 75 3.16 19.19 27.98
C ARG A 75 1.63 19.10 28.13
N SER A 76 0.92 19.05 27.00
CA SER A 76 -0.52 18.82 26.96
C SER A 76 -0.92 17.54 27.67
N TYR A 77 -0.08 16.52 27.85
CA TYR A 77 -0.53 15.30 28.54
C TYR A 77 -0.59 15.38 30.07
N SER A 78 -0.13 16.50 30.66
CA SER A 78 -0.11 16.68 32.13
C SER A 78 -1.49 16.61 32.80
N PHE A 79 -2.57 16.89 32.07
CA PHE A 79 -3.93 16.85 32.62
C PHE A 79 -4.53 15.43 32.72
N LEU A 80 -3.90 14.41 32.14
CA LEU A 80 -4.49 13.08 32.02
C LEU A 80 -4.14 12.14 33.19
N ASN A 81 -3.28 12.54 34.13
CA ASN A 81 -2.74 11.68 35.19
C ASN A 81 -2.16 10.35 34.68
N VAL A 82 -1.78 10.27 33.39
CA VAL A 82 -1.19 9.06 32.80
C VAL A 82 0.33 9.09 33.02
N PRO A 83 0.93 8.01 33.55
CA PRO A 83 2.38 7.90 33.68
C PRO A 83 3.13 8.12 32.36
N ASN A 84 4.23 8.88 32.39
CA ASN A 84 5.02 9.23 31.19
C ASN A 84 5.53 8.00 30.42
N ASN A 85 5.87 6.92 31.12
CA ASN A 85 6.30 5.66 30.48
C ASN A 85 5.17 5.03 29.63
N ILE A 86 3.91 5.17 30.06
CA ILE A 86 2.75 4.68 29.32
C ILE A 86 2.52 5.55 28.07
N ILE A 87 2.60 6.88 28.19
CA ILE A 87 2.49 7.80 27.05
C ILE A 87 3.57 7.52 26.02
N LYS A 88 4.83 7.35 26.48
CA LYS A 88 5.96 7.03 25.62
C LYS A 88 5.77 5.70 24.89
N CYS A 89 5.28 4.68 25.60
CA CYS A 89 4.96 3.39 25.00
C CYS A 89 3.89 3.55 23.92
N LEU A 90 2.75 4.16 24.24
CA LEU A 90 1.66 4.38 23.27
C LEU A 90 2.14 5.15 22.04
N LEU A 91 2.89 6.24 22.22
CA LEU A 91 3.43 7.04 21.13
C LEU A 91 4.34 6.21 20.22
N GLN A 92 5.19 5.35 20.79
CA GLN A 92 6.03 4.44 20.01
C GLN A 92 5.20 3.47 19.17
N LYS A 93 4.13 2.92 19.74
CA LYS A 93 3.27 1.97 19.02
C LYS A 93 2.48 2.65 17.92
N VAL A 94 1.88 3.80 18.20
CA VAL A 94 1.16 4.60 17.20
C VAL A 94 2.11 5.02 16.08
N PHE A 95 3.33 5.41 16.41
CA PHE A 95 4.34 5.75 15.42
C PHE A 95 4.68 4.56 14.51
N ILE A 96 4.90 3.38 15.09
CA ILE A 96 5.13 2.14 14.34
C ILE A 96 3.93 1.82 13.45
N LEU A 97 2.70 1.97 13.95
CA LEU A 97 1.47 1.76 13.17
C LEU A 97 1.37 2.71 11.98
N VAL A 98 1.65 4.01 12.18
CA VAL A 98 1.69 5.00 11.08
C VAL A 98 2.72 4.60 10.04
N CYS A 99 3.91 4.17 10.45
CA CYS A 99 4.92 3.73 9.48
C CYS A 99 4.50 2.45 8.75
N ILE A 100 3.95 1.46 9.44
CA ILE A 100 3.46 0.22 8.83
C ILE A 100 2.35 0.54 7.83
N GLU A 101 1.40 1.39 8.23
CA GLU A 101 0.30 1.83 7.40
C GLU A 101 0.84 2.54 6.16
N GLU A 102 1.67 3.57 6.28
CA GLU A 102 2.20 4.27 5.10
C GLU A 102 2.96 3.38 4.11
N ILE A 103 3.68 2.37 4.61
CA ILE A 103 4.50 1.48 3.77
C ILE A 103 3.68 0.30 3.21
N ASN A 104 2.70 -0.21 3.96
CA ASN A 104 1.93 -1.42 3.61
C ASN A 104 0.45 -1.15 3.30
N ALA A 105 0.01 0.10 3.40
CA ALA A 105 -1.23 0.60 2.82
C ALA A 105 -1.05 0.60 1.31
N LEU A 106 -1.15 -0.62 0.82
CA LEU A 106 -1.61 -0.90 -0.50
C LEU A 106 -3.08 -0.41 -0.55
N PHE A 107 -3.67 -0.32 -1.73
CA PHE A 107 -5.12 -0.09 -1.86
C PHE A 107 -5.54 1.35 -1.61
N HIS A 108 -5.38 2.19 -2.63
CA HIS A 108 -6.55 2.96 -3.01
C HIS A 108 -7.56 1.98 -3.58
N ILE A 109 -8.69 1.84 -2.91
CA ILE A 109 -9.83 1.18 -3.52
C ILE A 109 -10.33 2.15 -4.58
N THR A 110 -10.02 1.84 -5.83
CA THR A 110 -10.42 2.67 -6.97
C THR A 110 -11.66 2.06 -7.59
N PHE A 111 -12.77 2.78 -7.52
CA PHE A 111 -14.00 2.39 -8.21
C PHE A 111 -14.36 3.48 -9.20
N LYS A 112 -15.11 3.08 -10.22
CA LYS A 112 -15.64 3.98 -11.22
C LYS A 112 -17.00 4.49 -10.74
N LEU A 113 -17.00 5.33 -9.70
CA LEU A 113 -18.22 5.89 -9.09
C LEU A 113 -19.06 6.65 -10.11
N GLU A 114 -18.41 7.37 -11.02
CA GLU A 114 -19.06 8.12 -12.11
C GLU A 114 -19.43 7.24 -13.31
N GLY A 115 -19.15 5.93 -13.23
CA GLY A 115 -19.40 4.96 -14.29
C GLY A 115 -18.18 4.66 -15.15
N TYR A 116 -18.32 3.64 -16.00
CA TYR A 116 -17.19 3.00 -16.70
C TYR A 116 -16.58 3.80 -17.87
N THR A 117 -17.10 4.99 -18.13
CA THR A 117 -16.58 5.96 -19.10
C THR A 117 -15.59 6.94 -18.45
N TYR A 118 -15.50 6.96 -17.12
CA TYR A 118 -14.57 7.78 -16.33
C TYR A 118 -13.34 6.98 -15.88
N PRO A 119 -12.18 7.64 -15.66
CA PRO A 119 -11.04 6.97 -15.05
C PRO A 119 -11.41 6.46 -13.64
N PRO A 120 -10.73 5.41 -13.13
CA PRO A 120 -10.93 4.95 -11.76
C PRO A 120 -10.73 6.09 -10.76
N GLN A 121 -11.65 6.26 -9.81
CA GLN A 121 -11.51 7.24 -8.73
C GLN A 121 -11.12 6.52 -7.43
N THR A 122 -10.06 7.00 -6.78
CA THR A 122 -9.76 6.64 -5.38
C THR A 122 -10.82 7.23 -4.46
N TYR A 123 -11.46 6.41 -3.62
CA TYR A 123 -12.39 6.90 -2.60
C TYR A 123 -12.16 6.29 -1.22
N ALA A 124 -11.44 5.18 -1.13
CA ALA A 124 -11.13 4.53 0.13
C ALA A 124 -9.70 3.99 0.14
N MET A 125 -9.22 3.71 1.35
CA MET A 125 -7.96 3.01 1.57
C MET A 125 -8.22 1.72 2.33
N GLY A 126 -7.53 0.65 1.96
CA GLY A 126 -7.65 -0.65 2.62
C GLY A 126 -6.30 -1.14 3.14
N MET A 127 -6.32 -2.12 4.04
CA MET A 127 -5.11 -2.85 4.42
C MET A 127 -5.38 -4.35 4.28
N TYR A 128 -4.56 -5.03 3.49
CA TYR A 128 -4.70 -6.46 3.23
C TYR A 128 -3.36 -7.12 3.60
N PRO A 129 -3.23 -7.61 4.84
CA PRO A 129 -1.95 -8.11 5.35
C PRO A 129 -1.32 -9.20 4.48
N SER A 130 -2.13 -10.07 3.87
CA SER A 130 -1.67 -11.12 2.95
C SER A 130 -1.01 -10.55 1.69
N ALA A 131 -1.58 -9.50 1.10
CA ALA A 131 -1.07 -8.87 -0.10
C ALA A 131 0.19 -8.04 0.15
N ALA A 132 0.40 -7.55 1.38
CA ALA A 132 1.62 -6.83 1.77
C ALA A 132 2.88 -7.72 1.75
N PHE A 133 2.75 -9.04 1.58
CA PHE A 133 3.88 -9.95 1.39
C PHE A 133 4.33 -10.10 -0.06
N VAL A 134 3.57 -9.60 -1.03
CA VAL A 134 3.92 -9.73 -2.45
C VAL A 134 4.89 -8.62 -2.85
N ASN A 135 6.08 -9.01 -3.32
CA ASN A 135 7.16 -8.08 -3.66
C ASN A 135 6.93 -7.35 -5.00
N HIS A 136 7.72 -6.32 -5.22
CA HIS A 136 7.73 -5.57 -6.48
C HIS A 136 8.54 -6.29 -7.58
N SER A 137 8.05 -6.24 -8.81
CA SER A 137 8.90 -6.42 -10.00
C SER A 137 8.44 -5.51 -11.14
N CYS A 138 9.38 -4.96 -11.92
CA CYS A 138 9.06 -4.22 -13.16
C CYS A 138 8.67 -5.16 -14.32
N SER A 139 8.87 -6.48 -14.16
CA SER A 139 8.36 -7.56 -15.01
C SER A 139 7.61 -8.57 -14.12
N PRO A 140 6.45 -8.17 -13.60
CA PRO A 140 5.72 -8.97 -12.63
C PRO A 140 5.05 -10.19 -13.28
N ASN A 141 4.74 -11.18 -12.45
CA ASN A 141 3.98 -12.37 -12.83
C ASN A 141 2.56 -12.39 -12.24
N LEU A 142 2.20 -11.37 -11.47
CA LEU A 142 0.84 -11.07 -11.04
C LEU A 142 0.39 -9.72 -11.60
N ALA A 143 -0.89 -9.65 -11.95
CA ALA A 143 -1.62 -8.41 -12.19
C ALA A 143 -2.72 -8.29 -11.13
N ARG A 144 -2.95 -7.07 -10.65
CA ARG A 144 -3.87 -6.76 -9.56
C ARG A 144 -5.09 -6.04 -10.11
N PHE A 145 -6.28 -6.45 -9.70
CA PHE A 145 -7.53 -5.80 -10.11
C PHE A 145 -8.43 -5.55 -8.91
N PRO A 146 -9.03 -4.35 -8.80
CA PRO A 146 -10.17 -4.16 -7.92
C PRO A 146 -11.34 -4.99 -8.47
N VAL A 147 -12.07 -5.66 -7.59
CA VAL A 147 -13.31 -6.33 -7.91
C VAL A 147 -14.40 -5.86 -6.97
N GLN A 148 -15.59 -5.70 -7.51
CA GLN A 148 -16.78 -5.45 -6.72
C GLN A 148 -17.36 -6.78 -6.26
N GLU A 149 -17.40 -7.02 -4.95
CA GLU A 149 -17.94 -8.26 -4.39
C GLU A 149 -19.47 -8.28 -4.50
N ASP A 150 -20.11 -7.16 -4.15
CA ASP A 150 -21.56 -6.99 -4.18
C ASP A 150 -21.98 -5.96 -5.24
N ARG A 151 -22.75 -6.41 -6.23
CA ARG A 151 -23.25 -5.55 -7.31
C ARG A 151 -24.26 -4.50 -6.84
N GLU A 152 -24.96 -4.76 -5.75
CA GLU A 152 -25.93 -3.83 -5.16
C GLU A 152 -25.27 -2.84 -4.20
N ASN A 153 -24.09 -3.20 -3.66
CA ASN A 153 -23.31 -2.34 -2.78
C ASN A 153 -21.96 -1.94 -3.41
N LEU A 154 -21.96 -0.82 -4.14
CA LEU A 154 -20.77 -0.22 -4.77
C LEU A 154 -19.65 0.16 -3.78
N HIS A 155 -19.90 0.07 -2.47
CA HIS A 155 -18.92 0.39 -1.44
C HIS A 155 -18.14 -0.83 -0.93
N VAL A 156 -18.52 -2.05 -1.34
CA VAL A 156 -17.81 -3.29 -0.96
C VAL A 156 -16.97 -3.77 -2.13
N GLY A 157 -15.66 -3.59 -1.97
CA GLY A 157 -14.66 -4.00 -2.93
C GLY A 157 -13.61 -4.90 -2.33
N ASP A 158 -13.13 -5.82 -3.14
CA ASP A 158 -11.99 -6.69 -2.83
C ASP A 158 -10.91 -6.49 -3.91
N VAL A 159 -9.74 -7.05 -3.69
CA VAL A 159 -8.63 -7.01 -4.63
C VAL A 159 -8.18 -8.41 -4.94
N VAL A 160 -8.20 -8.73 -6.23
CA VAL A 160 -7.78 -10.04 -6.73
C VAL A 160 -6.48 -9.92 -7.50
N TYR A 161 -5.66 -10.97 -7.38
CA TYR A 161 -4.42 -11.13 -8.11
C TYR A 161 -4.59 -12.26 -9.12
N PHE A 162 -4.27 -12.00 -10.38
CA PHE A 162 -4.23 -13.02 -11.41
C PHE A 162 -2.81 -13.22 -11.90
N ALA A 163 -2.43 -14.48 -12.10
CA ALA A 163 -1.18 -14.81 -12.76
C ALA A 163 -1.22 -14.33 -14.20
N THR A 164 -0.18 -13.61 -14.62
CA THR A 164 -0.04 -13.08 -15.99
C THR A 164 0.75 -14.01 -16.91
N ARG A 165 1.34 -15.04 -16.33
CA ARG A 165 2.08 -16.12 -16.99
C ARG A 165 2.03 -17.37 -16.13
N SER A 166 2.38 -18.51 -16.69
CA SER A 166 2.51 -19.75 -15.93
C SER A 166 3.50 -19.59 -14.77
N LEU A 167 3.14 -20.13 -13.62
CA LEU A 167 3.95 -20.16 -12.40
C LEU A 167 4.30 -21.61 -12.07
N ASN A 168 5.56 -21.86 -11.78
CA ASN A 168 6.02 -23.14 -11.26
C ASN A 168 6.05 -23.10 -9.73
N LYS A 169 6.03 -24.29 -9.11
CA LYS A 169 6.22 -24.40 -7.66
C LYS A 169 7.59 -23.84 -7.28
N GLY A 170 7.59 -22.89 -6.35
CA GLY A 170 8.81 -22.22 -5.87
C GLY A 170 9.11 -20.89 -6.57
N ASP A 171 8.36 -20.53 -7.62
CA ASP A 171 8.45 -19.19 -8.20
C ASP A 171 8.01 -18.14 -7.18
N GLU A 172 8.79 -17.07 -7.05
CA GLU A 172 8.37 -15.90 -6.30
C GLU A 172 7.25 -15.18 -7.05
N VAL A 173 6.20 -14.79 -6.33
CA VAL A 173 5.11 -13.99 -6.88
C VAL A 173 5.37 -12.49 -6.66
N CYS A 174 5.26 -11.71 -7.72
CA CYS A 174 5.52 -10.28 -7.72
C CYS A 174 4.46 -9.53 -8.53
N TYR A 175 4.08 -8.33 -8.09
CA TYR A 175 3.29 -7.37 -8.87
C TYR A 175 4.04 -6.05 -9.00
N SER A 176 3.59 -5.15 -9.89
CA SER A 176 4.22 -3.83 -10.01
C SER A 176 3.59 -2.84 -9.03
N TYR A 177 4.38 -2.36 -8.07
CA TYR A 177 3.96 -1.29 -7.16
C TYR A 177 3.69 0.05 -7.88
N LEU A 178 4.28 0.23 -9.06
CA LEU A 178 4.10 1.43 -9.90
C LEU A 178 2.87 1.35 -10.80
N GLU A 179 2.16 0.21 -10.81
CA GLU A 179 0.88 0.07 -11.54
C GLU A 179 -0.18 1.05 -11.04
N ARG A 180 -0.06 1.50 -9.77
CA ARG A 180 -0.87 2.56 -9.15
C ARG A 180 -0.99 3.80 -10.04
N ASP A 181 0.08 4.14 -10.77
CA ASP A 181 0.14 5.39 -11.54
C ASP A 181 -0.52 5.30 -12.90
N TYR A 182 -0.59 4.11 -13.47
CA TYR A 182 -1.22 3.89 -14.77
C TYR A 182 -2.73 4.14 -14.73
N GLU A 183 -3.31 3.99 -13.54
CA GLU A 183 -4.76 4.12 -13.30
C GLU A 183 -5.14 5.49 -12.73
N LEU A 184 -4.30 6.07 -11.86
CA LEU A 184 -4.65 7.26 -11.08
C LEU A 184 -4.17 8.60 -11.67
N TYR A 185 -3.03 8.61 -12.36
CA TYR A 185 -2.38 9.85 -12.80
C TYR A 185 -2.38 9.98 -14.32
N GLN A 186 -3.58 10.02 -14.92
CA GLN A 186 -3.75 10.63 -16.24
C GLN A 186 -3.91 12.16 -16.11
N THR A 187 -3.05 12.80 -15.32
CA THR A 187 -2.94 14.26 -15.32
C THR A 187 -2.09 14.69 -16.52
N GLU A 188 -2.34 15.87 -17.07
CA GLU A 188 -1.77 16.32 -18.35
C GLU A 188 -0.23 16.44 -18.35
N ASP A 189 0.40 16.46 -17.18
CA ASP A 189 1.83 16.78 -17.02
C ASP A 189 2.78 15.57 -16.95
N ILE A 190 2.30 14.37 -16.59
CA ILE A 190 3.15 13.16 -16.48
C ILE A 190 2.40 11.95 -17.03
N HIS A 191 2.75 11.54 -18.26
CA HIS A 191 2.15 10.34 -18.84
C HIS A 191 2.74 9.08 -18.15
N PRO A 192 1.93 8.18 -17.56
CA PRO A 192 2.42 6.99 -16.85
C PRO A 192 3.33 6.07 -17.69
N ASP A 193 3.15 6.10 -19.02
CA ASP A 193 4.06 5.47 -19.98
C ASP A 193 5.52 5.90 -19.81
N GLU A 194 5.81 7.16 -19.47
CA GLU A 194 7.17 7.65 -19.37
C GLU A 194 7.90 7.05 -18.16
N ILE A 195 7.24 7.02 -17.01
CA ILE A 195 7.78 6.39 -15.81
C ILE A 195 8.02 4.92 -16.10
N MET A 196 7.01 4.24 -16.65
CA MET A 196 7.14 2.81 -16.91
C MET A 196 8.17 2.47 -17.98
N LYS A 197 8.48 3.36 -18.94
CA LYS A 197 9.51 3.14 -19.97
C LYS A 197 10.93 3.42 -19.48
N SER A 198 11.14 4.35 -18.55
CA SER A 198 12.48 4.71 -18.08
C SER A 198 12.89 3.91 -16.84
N GLN A 199 13.99 3.16 -16.95
CA GLN A 199 14.58 2.44 -15.81
C GLN A 199 14.89 3.38 -14.65
N GLU A 200 15.49 4.52 -14.95
CA GLU A 200 15.92 5.52 -13.98
C GLU A 200 14.71 6.08 -13.24
N LYS A 201 13.65 6.48 -13.96
CA LYS A 201 12.42 7.00 -13.34
C LYS A 201 11.75 5.95 -12.45
N ARG A 202 11.69 4.67 -12.88
CA ARG A 202 11.13 3.59 -12.03
C ARG A 202 11.95 3.40 -10.75
N LYS A 203 13.28 3.34 -10.85
CA LYS A 203 14.16 3.18 -9.68
C LYS A 203 14.09 4.36 -8.74
N GLN A 204 14.10 5.58 -9.26
CA GLN A 204 13.96 6.80 -8.49
C GLN A 204 12.65 6.77 -7.69
N ARG A 205 11.53 6.48 -8.35
CA ARG A 205 10.23 6.43 -7.71
C ARG A 205 10.11 5.34 -6.65
N LEU A 206 10.62 4.14 -6.94
CA LEU A 206 10.66 3.05 -5.95
C LEU A 206 11.51 3.41 -4.73
N LYS A 207 12.59 4.14 -4.93
CA LYS A 207 13.42 4.63 -3.84
C LYS A 207 12.72 5.71 -3.01
N GLU A 208 12.00 6.62 -3.65
CA GLU A 208 11.29 7.72 -2.99
C GLU A 208 10.04 7.24 -2.23
N GLU A 209 9.25 6.34 -2.81
CA GLU A 209 7.98 5.88 -2.22
C GLU A 209 8.13 4.61 -1.36
N PHE A 210 9.07 3.73 -1.70
CA PHE A 210 9.19 2.40 -1.08
C PHE A 210 10.57 2.09 -0.52
N PHE A 211 11.53 3.03 -0.64
CA PHE A 211 12.83 2.96 0.03
C PHE A 211 13.63 1.70 -0.33
N PHE A 212 13.62 1.32 -1.61
CA PHE A 212 14.50 0.27 -2.12
C PHE A 212 14.92 0.52 -3.58
N ASN A 213 16.01 -0.13 -3.99
CA ASN A 213 16.46 -0.12 -5.39
C ASN A 213 16.04 -1.42 -6.08
N CYS A 214 15.27 -1.31 -7.16
CA CYS A 214 14.81 -2.50 -7.91
C CYS A 214 15.91 -3.10 -8.80
N ASP A 215 16.16 -4.38 -8.61
CA ASP A 215 17.16 -5.19 -9.31
C ASP A 215 16.52 -6.33 -10.14
N CYS A 216 15.19 -6.29 -10.34
CA CYS A 216 14.47 -7.31 -11.10
C CYS A 216 15.04 -7.53 -12.51
N VAL A 217 14.70 -8.68 -13.12
CA VAL A 217 15.18 -9.08 -14.45
C VAL A 217 15.08 -7.99 -15.52
N ARG A 218 14.00 -7.21 -15.51
CA ARG A 218 13.82 -6.09 -16.45
C ARG A 218 14.80 -4.96 -16.19
N CYS A 219 14.95 -4.54 -14.94
CA CYS A 219 15.93 -3.53 -14.56
C CYS A 219 17.36 -4.00 -14.92
N PHE A 220 17.69 -5.25 -14.64
CA PHE A 220 18.98 -5.82 -15.03
C PHE A 220 19.20 -5.78 -16.55
N ASN A 221 18.22 -6.20 -17.34
CA ASN A 221 18.30 -6.21 -18.80
C ASN A 221 18.44 -4.81 -19.40
N GLU A 222 17.66 -3.85 -18.90
CA GLU A 222 17.70 -2.46 -19.39
C GLU A 222 19.04 -1.79 -19.08
N SER A 223 19.67 -2.10 -17.95
CA SER A 223 21.05 -1.64 -17.66
C SER A 223 22.09 -2.22 -18.62
N ASN A 224 21.78 -3.33 -19.29
CA ASN A 224 22.61 -3.93 -20.34
C ASN A 224 22.16 -3.53 -21.76
N GLY A 225 21.35 -2.47 -21.90
CA GLY A 225 20.88 -1.95 -23.18
C GLY A 225 19.73 -2.73 -23.82
N LYS A 226 19.13 -3.71 -23.12
CA LYS A 226 17.98 -4.48 -23.62
C LYS A 226 16.67 -3.89 -23.08
N ILE A 227 15.91 -3.24 -23.95
CA ILE A 227 14.59 -2.70 -23.61
C ILE A 227 13.57 -3.84 -23.53
N ASP A 228 12.86 -3.96 -22.42
CA ASP A 228 11.76 -4.91 -22.23
C ASP A 228 10.43 -4.17 -22.02
N LEU A 229 9.52 -4.31 -22.98
CA LEU A 229 8.18 -3.72 -22.96
C LEU A 229 7.07 -4.78 -22.79
N SER A 230 7.43 -6.04 -22.49
CA SER A 230 6.48 -7.16 -22.41
C SER A 230 5.31 -6.87 -21.48
N TYR A 231 5.60 -6.41 -20.26
CA TYR A 231 4.58 -6.07 -19.28
C TYR A 231 3.68 -4.91 -19.75
N MET A 232 4.24 -3.88 -20.37
CA MET A 232 3.45 -2.76 -20.89
C MET A 232 2.48 -3.20 -21.99
N ASN A 233 2.93 -4.12 -22.85
CA ASN A 233 2.09 -4.67 -23.90
C ASN A 233 0.96 -5.52 -23.29
N LEU A 234 1.26 -6.35 -22.29
CA LEU A 234 0.26 -7.12 -21.55
C LEU A 234 -0.82 -6.20 -20.94
N ILE A 235 -0.43 -5.16 -20.21
CA ILE A 235 -1.39 -4.21 -19.61
C ILE A 235 -2.28 -3.56 -20.68
N LYS A 236 -1.70 -3.16 -21.82
CA LYS A 236 -2.48 -2.62 -22.95
C LYS A 236 -3.45 -3.66 -23.51
N GLU A 237 -3.06 -4.92 -23.57
CA GLU A 237 -3.94 -6.00 -24.01
C GLU A 237 -5.07 -6.25 -23.03
N LEU A 238 -4.86 -6.10 -21.72
CA LEU A 238 -5.89 -6.30 -20.70
C LEU A 238 -6.94 -5.17 -20.68
N LYS A 239 -6.69 -4.02 -21.33
CA LYS A 239 -7.70 -2.96 -21.47
C LYS A 239 -8.84 -3.37 -22.42
N CYS A 240 -10.07 -2.98 -22.08
CA CYS A 240 -11.22 -3.17 -22.94
C CYS A 240 -11.07 -2.36 -24.23
N LYS A 241 -11.35 -2.99 -25.38
CA LYS A 241 -11.29 -2.35 -26.71
C LYS A 241 -12.66 -1.85 -27.19
N LYS A 242 -13.72 -2.03 -26.39
CA LYS A 242 -15.05 -1.50 -26.72
C LYS A 242 -15.01 0.03 -26.63
N PHE A 243 -15.58 0.70 -27.63
CA PHE A 243 -15.66 2.16 -27.67
C PHE A 243 -16.20 2.72 -26.34
N GLU A 244 -15.55 3.76 -25.83
CA GLU A 244 -15.83 4.44 -24.54
C GLU A 244 -15.69 3.59 -23.27
N CYS A 245 -15.36 2.30 -23.37
CA CYS A 245 -15.19 1.45 -22.20
C CYS A 245 -13.77 1.57 -21.64
N LYS A 246 -13.64 2.06 -20.41
CA LYS A 246 -12.36 2.10 -19.67
C LYS A 246 -12.19 0.90 -18.73
N GLY A 247 -12.91 -0.20 -18.99
CA GLY A 247 -12.84 -1.44 -18.22
C GLY A 247 -11.59 -2.27 -18.49
N TRP A 248 -11.31 -3.20 -17.58
CA TRP A 248 -10.27 -4.22 -17.76
C TRP A 248 -10.88 -5.58 -18.06
N PHE A 249 -10.18 -6.42 -18.80
CA PHE A 249 -10.49 -7.83 -18.94
C PHE A 249 -9.92 -8.59 -17.74
N ILE A 250 -10.81 -9.26 -17.01
CA ILE A 250 -10.47 -10.14 -15.90
C ILE A 250 -10.82 -11.59 -16.27
N PRO A 251 -10.09 -12.60 -15.78
CA PRO A 251 -10.45 -13.99 -15.97
C PRO A 251 -11.85 -14.30 -15.42
N SER A 252 -12.71 -14.91 -16.24
CA SER A 252 -14.01 -15.47 -15.83
C SER A 252 -13.99 -17.00 -15.78
N SER A 253 -13.09 -17.62 -16.53
CA SER A 253 -12.77 -19.05 -16.51
C SER A 253 -11.37 -19.25 -17.10
N GLU A 254 -10.86 -20.48 -17.11
CA GLU A 254 -9.54 -20.81 -17.70
C GLU A 254 -9.39 -20.37 -19.16
N LYS A 255 -10.50 -20.28 -19.92
CA LYS A 255 -10.49 -19.98 -21.36
C LYS A 255 -11.14 -18.66 -21.72
N GLN A 256 -11.70 -17.95 -20.75
CA GLN A 256 -12.50 -16.76 -21.02
C GLN A 256 -12.13 -15.64 -20.08
N MET A 257 -11.94 -14.45 -20.66
CA MET A 257 -11.90 -13.21 -19.92
C MET A 257 -13.15 -12.39 -20.20
N ILE A 258 -13.63 -11.67 -19.19
CA ILE A 258 -14.75 -10.75 -19.30
C ILE A 258 -14.28 -9.36 -18.92
N CYS A 259 -14.77 -8.36 -19.64
CA CYS A 259 -14.58 -6.99 -19.20
C CYS A 259 -15.37 -6.78 -17.91
N GLU A 260 -14.70 -6.38 -16.82
CA GLU A 260 -15.36 -6.06 -15.54
C GLU A 260 -16.47 -5.01 -15.69
N ALA A 261 -16.30 -4.09 -16.65
CA ALA A 261 -17.20 -2.98 -16.93
C ALA A 261 -18.38 -3.35 -17.83
N CYS A 262 -18.10 -3.59 -19.11
CA CYS A 262 -19.14 -3.75 -20.13
C CYS A 262 -19.53 -5.21 -20.41
N ARG A 263 -18.92 -6.16 -19.68
CA ARG A 263 -19.13 -7.60 -19.82
C ARG A 263 -18.83 -8.18 -21.21
N THR A 264 -18.21 -7.42 -22.10
CA THR A 264 -17.65 -7.97 -23.34
C THR A 264 -16.70 -9.10 -22.98
N SER A 265 -16.91 -10.26 -23.56
CA SER A 265 -16.05 -11.43 -23.36
C SER A 265 -15.05 -11.59 -24.49
N ARG A 266 -13.92 -12.21 -24.19
CA ARG A 266 -12.96 -12.69 -25.18
C ARG A 266 -12.32 -13.98 -24.69
N LEU A 267 -11.83 -14.79 -25.63
CA LEU A 267 -11.05 -15.97 -25.29
C LEU A 267 -9.66 -15.57 -24.81
N VAL A 268 -9.12 -16.35 -23.88
CA VAL A 268 -7.69 -16.31 -23.53
C VAL A 268 -6.92 -16.83 -24.75
N ILE A 269 -6.01 -16.03 -25.30
CA ILE A 269 -5.17 -16.39 -26.45
C ILE A 269 -4.02 -17.27 -25.97
#